data_AF-A0A8T4KZG7-F1
#
_entry.id   AF-A0A8T4KZG7-F1
#
_cell.length_a   1.000
_cell.length_b   1.000
_cell.length_c   1.000
_cell.angle_alpha   90.00
_cell.angle_beta   90.00
_cell.angle_gamma   90.00
#
_symmetry.space_group_name_H-M   'P 1'
#
loop_
_entity.id
_entity.type
_entity.pdbx_description
1 polymer ?
#
loop_
_entity_poly.entity_id
_entity_poly.type
_entity_poly.pdbx_seq_one_letter_code
_entity_poly.pdbx_strand_id
1 'polypeptide(L)' 'MMPQSLNYEAFMKQDVSEYSGQWIIIINQKVVKHGTELQLILKQVQKEYPKQKPLIARIPSSAEELLL' A
#
# COMPACT_ATOMS: atom_id res chain seq x y z
N MET A 1 -14.44 18.89 1.12
CA MET A 1 -14.12 17.46 1.12
C MET A 1 -12.97 17.26 0.16
N MET A 2 -11.77 16.87 0.62
CA MET A 2 -10.70 16.45 -0.30
C MET A 2 -11.25 15.24 -1.07
N PRO A 3 -11.19 15.18 -2.41
CA PRO A 3 -11.56 13.96 -3.12
C PRO A 3 -10.67 12.84 -2.56
N GLN A 4 -11.29 11.80 -1.97
CA GLN A 4 -10.55 10.59 -1.62
C GLN A 4 -9.87 10.12 -2.90
N SER A 5 -8.54 10.02 -2.88
CA SER A 5 -7.81 9.54 -4.06
C SER A 5 -8.33 8.15 -4.41
N LEU A 6 -8.52 7.83 -5.70
CA LEU A 6 -9.04 6.53 -6.14
C LEU A 6 -8.29 5.33 -5.50
N ASN A 7 -6.98 5.48 -5.25
CA ASN A 7 -6.18 4.46 -4.56
C ASN A 7 -6.60 4.21 -3.11
N TYR A 8 -7.07 5.24 -2.41
CA TYR A 8 -7.59 5.11 -1.05
C TYR A 8 -8.92 4.36 -1.02
N GLU A 9 -9.83 4.66 -1.95
CA GLU A 9 -11.07 3.88 -2.07
C GLU A 9 -10.81 2.41 -2.41
N ALA A 10 -9.84 2.15 -3.28
CA ALA A 10 -9.41 0.78 -3.61
C ALA A 10 -8.88 0.06 -2.37
N PHE A 11 -8.01 0.74 -1.60
CA PHE A 11 -7.50 0.21 -0.34
C PHE A 11 -8.61 -0.14 0.67
N MET A 12 -9.62 0.73 0.82
CA MET A 12 -10.74 0.50 1.73
C MET A 12 -11.67 -0.66 1.33
N LYS A 13 -11.75 -0.99 0.04
CA LYS A 13 -12.64 -2.03 -0.50
C LYS A 13 -11.96 -3.39 -0.68
N GLN A 14 -10.62 -3.42 -0.72
CA GLN A 14 -9.85 -4.62 -0.99
C GLN A 14 -9.60 -5.40 0.30
N ASP A 15 -9.74 -6.72 0.24
CA ASP A 15 -9.22 -7.60 1.29
C ASP A 15 -7.69 -7.60 1.20
N VAL A 16 -7.05 -7.09 2.25
CA VAL A 16 -5.59 -6.96 2.36
C VAL A 16 -5.01 -7.94 3.38
N SER A 17 -5.81 -8.90 3.86
CA SER A 17 -5.41 -9.85 4.89
C SER A 17 -4.20 -10.70 4.46
N GLU A 18 -4.06 -10.98 3.16
CA GLU A 18 -2.90 -11.69 2.59
C GLU A 18 -1.57 -10.95 2.77
N TYR A 19 -1.60 -9.64 2.99
CA TYR A 19 -0.42 -8.79 3.17
C TYR A 19 -0.11 -8.50 4.65
N SER A 20 -0.73 -9.24 5.58
CA SER A 20 -0.48 -9.10 7.01
C SER A 20 1.03 -9.05 7.33
N GLY A 21 1.45 -8.05 8.11
CA GLY A 21 2.85 -7.85 8.45
C GLY A 21 3.72 -7.26 7.32
N GLN A 22 3.13 -6.87 6.19
CA GLN A 22 3.85 -6.27 5.05
C GLN A 22 3.47 -4.81 4.79
N TRP A 23 4.27 -4.17 3.95
CA TRP A 23 3.93 -2.95 3.24
C TRP A 23 3.28 -3.30 1.91
N ILE A 24 2.29 -2.53 1.50
CA ILE A 24 1.71 -2.60 0.16
C ILE A 24 1.88 -1.26 -0.56
N ILE A 25 2.04 -1.34 -1.87
CA ILE A 25 2.06 -0.18 -2.76
C ILE A 25 0.92 -0.30 -3.77
N ILE A 26 0.04 0.71 -3.76
CA ILE A 26 -1.12 0.80 -4.64
C ILE A 26 -0.90 1.90 -5.68
N ILE A 27 -1.05 1.52 -6.95
CA ILE A 27 -1.01 2.42 -8.10
C ILE A 27 -2.20 2.09 -9.00
N ASN A 28 -2.93 3.11 -9.45
CA ASN A 28 -4.14 2.95 -10.27
C ASN A 28 -5.11 1.90 -9.71
N GLN A 29 -5.37 1.98 -8.40
CA GLN A 29 -6.32 1.11 -7.69
C GLN A 29 -5.92 -0.37 -7.61
N LYS A 30 -4.64 -0.69 -7.83
CA LYS A 30 -4.11 -2.06 -7.75
C LYS A 30 -2.89 -2.13 -6.87
N VAL A 31 -2.78 -3.18 -6.06
CA VAL A 31 -1.52 -3.53 -5.39
C VAL A 31 -0.52 -3.97 -6.47
N VAL A 32 0.54 -3.18 -6.66
CA VAL A 32 1.59 -3.46 -7.65
C VAL A 32 2.83 -4.10 -7.04
N LYS A 33 3.00 -3.95 -5.72
CA LYS A 33 4.12 -4.53 -4.97
C LYS A 33 3.78 -4.63 -3.48
N HIS A 34 4.37 -5.61 -2.80
CA HIS A 34 4.26 -5.79 -1.36
C HIS A 34 5.53 -6.41 -0.77
N GLY A 35 5.69 -6.36 0.56
CA GLY A 35 6.79 -7.00 1.29
C GLY A 35 7.17 -6.28 2.58
N THR A 36 8.16 -6.79 3.31
CA THR A 36 8.53 -6.29 4.64
C THR A 36 9.52 -5.13 4.61
N GLU A 37 10.37 -5.03 3.58
CA GLU A 37 11.40 -4.00 3.45
C GLU A 37 10.95 -2.81 2.58
N LEU A 38 10.34 -1.80 3.20
CA LEU A 38 9.76 -0.64 2.49
C LEU A 38 10.73 0.03 1.49
N GLN A 39 11.99 0.25 1.90
CA GLN A 39 12.99 0.91 1.05
C GLN A 39 13.30 0.13 -0.23
N LEU A 40 13.35 -1.21 -0.12
CA LEU A 40 13.60 -2.09 -1.26
C LEU A 40 12.43 -2.05 -2.23
N ILE A 41 11.21 -2.16 -1.72
CA ILE A 41 9.97 -2.15 -2.50
C ILE A 41 9.79 -0.79 -3.20
N LEU A 42 10.03 0.32 -2.50
CA LEU A 42 9.93 1.66 -3.09
C LEU A 42 10.94 1.89 -4.22
N LYS A 43 12.18 1.44 -4.06
CA LYS A 43 13.20 1.52 -5.12
C LYS A 43 12.78 0.76 -6.38
N GLN A 44 12.13 -0.40 -6.21
CA GLN A 44 11.61 -1.18 -7.34
C GLN A 44 10.44 -0.46 -8.02
N VAL A 45 9.46 0.00 -7.24
CA VAL A 45 8.29 0.72 -7.77
C VAL A 45 8.68 2.02 -8.47
N GLN A 46 9.63 2.80 -7.94
CA GLN A 46 10.07 4.04 -8.59
C GLN A 46 10.71 3.79 -9.96
N LYS A 47 11.38 2.64 -10.15
CA LYS A 47 11.94 2.25 -11.45
C LYS A 47 10.83 1.82 -12.43
N GLU A 48 9.85 1.07 -11.95
CA GLU A 48 8.75 0.55 -12.77
C GLU A 48 7.69 1.63 -13.09
N TYR A 49 7.47 2.58 -12.18
CA TYR A 49 6.41 3.59 -12.23
C TYR A 49 6.91 5.03 -11.94
N PRO A 50 7.89 5.56 -12.70
CA PRO A 50 8.63 6.79 -12.35
C PRO A 50 7.79 8.08 -12.31
N LYS A 51 6.60 8.10 -12.92
CA LYS A 51 5.74 9.29 -13.03
C LYS A 51 4.48 9.22 -12.18
N GLN A 52 4.28 8.13 -11.44
CA GLN A 52 3.04 7.90 -10.69
C GLN A 52 3.26 8.15 -9.21
N LYS A 53 2.23 8.66 -8.53
CA LYS A 53 2.25 8.86 -7.08
C LYS A 53 1.62 7.62 -6.41
N PRO A 54 2.43 6.72 -5.83
CA PRO A 54 1.89 5.54 -5.15
C PRO A 54 1.17 5.93 -3.85
N LEU A 55 0.16 5.14 -3.50
CA LEU A 55 -0.28 5.02 -2.11
C LEU A 55 0.56 3.91 -1.45
N ILE A 56 1.07 4.19 -0.26
CA ILE A 56 1.89 3.26 0.52
C ILE A 56 1.14 3.03 1.84
N ALA A 57 0.92 1.78 2.20
CA ALA A 57 0.27 1.42 3.45
C ALA A 57 1.00 0.25 4.14
N ARG A 58 1.10 0.31 5.47
CA ARG A 58 1.55 -0.82 6.30
C ARG A 58 0.31 -1.60 6.73
N ILE A 59 0.33 -2.91 6.50
CA ILE A 59 -0.75 -3.80 6.92
C ILE A 59 -0.35 -4.44 8.25
N PRO A 60 -1.04 -4.11 9.34
CA PRO A 60 -0.69 -4.59 10.67
C PRO A 60 -0.74 -6.12 10.72
N SER A 61 0.21 -6.71 11.45
CA SER A 61 0.29 -8.17 11.63
C SER A 61 -0.79 -8.70 12.58
N SER A 62 -1.24 -7.82 13.48
CA SER A 62 -2.22 -8.12 14.53
C SER A 62 -3.10 -6.90 14.79
N ALA A 63 -4.28 -7.12 15.38
CA ALA A 63 -5.18 -6.03 15.75
C ALA A 63 -4.58 -5.09 16.82
N GLU A 64 -3.61 -5.57 17.60
CA GLU A 64 -2.93 -4.78 18.65
C GLU A 64 -2.07 -3.67 18.05
N GLU A 65 -1.53 -3.87 16.85
CA GLU A 65 -0.77 -2.83 16.12
C GLU A 65 -1.67 -1.69 15.59
N LEU A 66 -3.00 -1.84 15.59
CA LEU A 66 -3.95 -0.79 15.15
C LEU A 66 -4.31 0.20 16.27
N LEU A 67 -4.00 -0.11 17.53
CA LEU A 67 -4.41 0.65 18.72
C LEU A 67 -3.29 1.52 19.33
N LEU A 68 -2.11 1.54 18.72
CA LEU A 68 -0.96 2.37 19.09
C LEU A 68 -0.76 3.51 18.08
#